data_AF-A0A197SNU3-F1
#
_entry.id   AF-A0A197SNU3-F1
#
_cell.length_a   1.000
_cell.length_b   1.000
_cell.length_c   1.000
_cell.angle_alpha   90.00
_cell.angle_beta   90.00
_cell.angle_gamma   90.00
#
_symmetry.space_group_name_H-M   'P 1'
#
loop_
_entity.id
_entity.type
_entity.pdbx_description
1 polymer ?
#
loop_
_entity_poly.entity_id
_entity_poly.type
_entity_poly.pdbx_seq_one_letter_code
_entity_poly.pdbx_strand_id
1 'polypeptide(L)'
;MDELITQATSGDERRRGQAIAVLPVGSFEQHGDHLPLITDTAIACMIAKRIADDHDLFLLPPITISCSHEHAPMPGTVSISATTLYAMVNDIWRSLKASGAPGLLIVNGHGGNYVLSNVAQELNVDGPRVALFPVSEDRAQARADAGLESSGAEDMHGGEFEVSLLLHGAPHLVREGIEQDDHSAPSRPHLLTLGMAGYTTNGIIGQPSLATAAKGKAILDSFSEAARAHLAVICDC
;
A
#
# COMPACT_ATOMS: atom_id res chain seq x y z
N MET A 1 -5.25 -15.09 -2.73
CA MET A 1 -6.09 -14.05 -2.05
C MET A 1 -6.49 -14.51 -0.66
N ASP A 2 -6.90 -15.77 -0.48
CA ASP A 2 -7.38 -16.31 0.80
C ASP A 2 -6.42 -16.12 1.98
N GLU A 3 -5.11 -16.06 1.74
CA GLU A 3 -4.08 -15.84 2.78
C GLU A 3 -3.74 -14.35 3.00
N LEU A 4 -4.17 -13.44 2.12
CA LEU A 4 -3.83 -12.02 2.17
C LEU A 4 -4.84 -11.17 2.94
N ILE A 5 -6.06 -11.68 3.12
CA ILE A 5 -7.13 -10.98 3.84
C ILE A 5 -7.42 -11.69 5.16
N THR A 6 -7.90 -10.93 6.14
CA THR A 6 -8.25 -11.49 7.45
C THR A 6 -9.29 -12.60 7.34
N GLN A 7 -9.07 -13.69 8.07
CA GLN A 7 -10.05 -14.77 8.28
C GLN A 7 -10.49 -14.85 9.75
N ALA A 8 -10.15 -13.82 10.55
CA ALA A 8 -10.40 -13.82 11.98
C ALA A 8 -11.91 -13.89 12.29
N THR A 9 -12.26 -14.69 13.29
CA THR A 9 -13.61 -14.80 13.80
C THR A 9 -13.84 -13.82 14.95
N SER A 10 -15.11 -13.58 15.30
CA SER A 10 -15.44 -12.82 16.52
C SER A 10 -14.92 -13.48 17.81
N GLY A 11 -14.57 -14.77 17.78
CA GLY A 11 -13.90 -15.47 18.87
C GLY A 11 -12.42 -15.11 18.98
N ASP A 12 -11.73 -14.95 17.85
CA ASP A 12 -10.33 -14.53 17.80
C ASP A 12 -10.18 -13.10 18.31
N GLU A 13 -11.00 -12.17 17.81
CA GLU A 13 -10.93 -10.76 18.21
C GLU A 13 -11.30 -10.55 19.69
N ARG A 14 -12.22 -11.36 20.23
CA ARG A 14 -12.52 -11.33 21.68
C ARG A 14 -11.31 -11.75 22.52
N ARG A 15 -10.48 -12.67 22.03
CA ARG A 15 -9.25 -13.10 22.72
C ARG A 15 -8.14 -12.06 22.61
N ARG A 16 -8.00 -11.40 21.45
CA ARG A 16 -7.04 -10.29 21.25
C ARG A 16 -7.35 -9.10 22.17
N GLY A 17 -8.64 -8.77 22.31
CA GLY A 17 -9.06 -7.60 23.08
C GLY A 17 -8.94 -6.31 22.27
N GLN A 18 -8.78 -5.17 22.96
CA GLN A 18 -8.59 -3.88 22.28
C GLN A 18 -7.19 -3.80 21.67
N ALA A 19 -7.13 -3.59 20.36
CA ALA A 19 -5.88 -3.47 19.62
C ALA A 19 -6.00 -2.37 18.55
N ILE A 20 -4.86 -1.78 18.17
CA ILE A 20 -4.80 -0.84 17.04
C ILE A 20 -5.31 -1.58 15.79
N ALA A 21 -6.19 -0.93 15.04
CA ALA A 21 -6.68 -1.47 13.78
C ALA A 21 -5.67 -1.19 12.65
N VAL A 22 -5.56 -2.09 11.68
CA VAL A 22 -4.73 -1.93 10.48
C VAL A 22 -5.64 -1.99 9.27
N LEU A 23 -5.69 -0.91 8.49
CA LEU A 23 -6.50 -0.79 7.28
C LEU A 23 -5.60 -0.80 6.04
N PRO A 24 -5.56 -1.89 5.26
CA PRO A 24 -4.93 -1.85 3.94
C PRO A 24 -5.77 -1.02 2.97
N VAL A 25 -5.12 -0.11 2.24
CA VAL A 25 -5.73 0.71 1.19
C VAL A 25 -4.90 0.56 -0.08
N GLY A 26 -5.40 -0.22 -1.02
CA GLY A 26 -4.78 -0.41 -2.34
C GLY A 26 -5.40 0.49 -3.39
N SER A 27 -5.50 -0.06 -4.60
CA SER A 27 -6.19 0.48 -5.78
C SER A 27 -6.68 -0.67 -6.69
N PHE A 28 -7.40 -0.31 -7.75
CA PHE A 28 -7.70 -1.18 -8.88
C PHE A 28 -7.29 -0.49 -10.18
N GLU A 29 -6.06 -0.72 -10.62
CA GLU A 29 -5.42 0.03 -11.70
C GLU A 29 -4.49 -0.82 -12.55
N GLN A 30 -4.17 -0.35 -13.75
CA GLN A 30 -3.20 -1.01 -14.62
C GLN A 30 -1.83 -1.15 -13.93
N HIS A 31 -1.14 -2.28 -14.14
CA HIS A 31 0.28 -2.47 -13.82
C HIS A 31 0.97 -3.20 -14.99
N GLY A 32 0.87 -2.65 -16.19
CA GLY A 32 1.38 -3.29 -17.41
C GLY A 32 0.63 -4.57 -17.81
N ASP A 33 1.26 -5.37 -18.66
CA ASP A 33 0.63 -6.55 -19.27
C ASP A 33 0.72 -7.81 -18.39
N HIS A 34 1.68 -7.84 -17.47
CA HIS A 34 2.08 -9.04 -16.74
C HIS A 34 1.70 -9.04 -15.25
N LEU A 35 1.31 -7.90 -14.69
CA LEU A 35 0.84 -7.80 -13.30
C LEU A 35 -0.68 -7.59 -13.26
N PRO A 36 -1.36 -8.03 -12.20
CA PRO A 36 -2.81 -7.92 -12.11
C PRO A 36 -3.23 -6.50 -11.73
N LEU A 37 -4.48 -6.15 -12.05
CA LEU A 37 -5.07 -4.85 -11.70
C LEU A 37 -5.17 -4.59 -10.18
N ILE A 38 -4.95 -5.62 -9.37
CA ILE A 38 -5.02 -5.60 -7.91
C ILE A 38 -3.65 -5.46 -7.25
N THR A 39 -2.58 -5.15 -7.99
CA THR A 39 -1.20 -5.17 -7.49
C THR A 39 -1.03 -4.38 -6.19
N ASP A 40 -1.50 -3.13 -6.16
CA ASP A 40 -1.45 -2.28 -4.96
C ASP A 40 -2.24 -2.86 -3.79
N THR A 41 -3.40 -3.45 -4.08
CA THR A 41 -4.23 -4.12 -3.07
C THR A 41 -3.52 -5.32 -2.49
N ALA A 42 -2.90 -6.16 -3.32
CA ALA A 42 -2.13 -7.32 -2.87
C ALA A 42 -0.94 -6.89 -2.01
N ILE A 43 -0.20 -5.85 -2.44
CA ILE A 43 0.94 -5.27 -1.71
C ILE A 43 0.51 -4.67 -0.38
N ALA A 44 -0.54 -3.85 -0.35
CA ALA A 44 -1.08 -3.27 0.88
C ALA A 44 -1.47 -4.37 1.88
N CYS A 45 -2.13 -5.44 1.41
CA CYS A 45 -2.48 -6.59 2.23
C CYS A 45 -1.25 -7.33 2.78
N MET A 46 -0.22 -7.57 1.96
CA MET A 46 1.02 -8.22 2.41
C MET A 46 1.71 -7.42 3.53
N ILE A 47 1.83 -6.10 3.36
CA ILE A 47 2.44 -5.21 4.34
C ILE A 47 1.59 -5.16 5.62
N ALA A 48 0.28 -4.93 5.48
CA ALA A 48 -0.65 -4.82 6.61
C ALA A 48 -0.72 -6.11 7.41
N LYS A 49 -0.79 -7.27 6.73
CA LYS A 49 -0.79 -8.58 7.37
C LYS A 49 0.51 -8.83 8.11
N ARG A 50 1.66 -8.54 7.49
CA ARG A 50 2.96 -8.70 8.14
C ARG A 50 3.06 -7.89 9.43
N ILE A 51 2.68 -6.62 9.39
CA ILE A 51 2.68 -5.74 10.57
C ILE A 51 1.67 -6.24 11.61
N ALA A 52 0.46 -6.63 11.19
CA ALA A 52 -0.55 -7.09 12.12
C ALA A 52 -0.16 -8.38 12.85
N ASP A 53 0.46 -9.33 12.15
CA ASP A 53 0.93 -10.58 12.74
C ASP A 53 2.12 -10.33 13.70
N ASP A 54 3.07 -9.46 13.34
CA ASP A 54 4.29 -9.20 14.14
C ASP A 54 4.00 -8.37 15.42
N HIS A 55 2.92 -7.59 15.44
CA HIS A 55 2.57 -6.68 16.55
C HIS A 55 1.21 -6.97 17.20
N ASP A 56 0.56 -8.09 16.87
CA ASP A 56 -0.77 -8.51 17.36
C ASP A 56 -1.86 -7.45 17.20
N LEU A 57 -2.04 -6.97 15.97
CA LEU A 57 -2.97 -5.90 15.62
C LEU A 57 -4.27 -6.40 14.99
N PHE A 58 -5.31 -5.56 15.01
CA PHE A 58 -6.59 -5.88 14.40
C PHE A 58 -6.61 -5.58 12.89
N LEU A 59 -6.35 -6.61 12.07
CA LEU A 59 -6.34 -6.50 10.61
C LEU A 59 -7.75 -6.40 10.02
N LEU A 60 -8.01 -5.33 9.28
CA LEU A 60 -9.26 -5.10 8.54
C LEU A 60 -9.18 -5.65 7.10
N PRO A 61 -10.33 -5.89 6.44
CA PRO A 61 -10.35 -6.11 4.99
C PRO A 61 -9.87 -4.86 4.24
N PRO A 62 -9.27 -5.03 3.05
CA PRO A 62 -8.74 -3.90 2.29
C PRO A 62 -9.81 -3.03 1.65
N ILE A 63 -9.50 -1.75 1.45
CA ILE A 63 -10.16 -0.92 0.42
C ILE A 63 -9.47 -1.22 -0.92
N THR A 64 -10.21 -1.79 -1.87
CA THR A 64 -9.66 -2.32 -3.13
C THR A 64 -9.86 -1.42 -4.33
N ILE A 65 -10.69 -0.37 -4.22
CA ILE A 65 -10.90 0.64 -5.27
C ILE A 65 -10.72 2.00 -4.61
N SER A 66 -9.83 2.81 -5.15
CA SER A 66 -9.38 4.07 -4.56
C SER A 66 -9.14 5.15 -5.62
N CYS A 67 -8.35 6.17 -5.33
CA CYS A 67 -8.06 7.27 -6.24
C CYS A 67 -6.90 6.91 -7.18
N SER A 68 -7.20 6.53 -8.44
CA SER A 68 -6.21 6.16 -9.47
C SER A 68 -6.42 6.91 -10.79
N HIS A 69 -6.84 8.18 -10.73
CA HIS A 69 -7.26 8.94 -11.92
C HIS A 69 -6.11 9.18 -12.92
N GLU A 70 -4.87 9.16 -12.46
CA GLU A 70 -3.67 9.22 -13.28
C GLU A 70 -3.50 7.98 -14.19
N HIS A 71 -4.16 6.87 -13.86
CA HIS A 71 -4.22 5.64 -14.67
C HIS A 71 -5.48 5.56 -15.56
N ALA A 72 -6.39 6.55 -15.50
CA ALA A 72 -7.70 6.50 -16.16
C ALA A 72 -7.68 6.29 -17.69
N PRO A 73 -6.70 6.79 -18.46
CA PRO A 73 -6.63 6.52 -19.90
C PRO A 73 -6.31 5.07 -20.26
N MET A 74 -5.86 4.26 -19.31
CA MET A 74 -5.40 2.90 -19.53
C MET A 74 -6.49 1.87 -19.18
N PRO A 75 -6.61 0.76 -19.95
CA PRO A 75 -7.69 -0.21 -19.75
C PRO A 75 -7.69 -0.87 -18.37
N GLY A 76 -8.89 -1.10 -17.82
CA GLY A 76 -9.08 -1.87 -16.58
C GLY A 76 -9.11 -1.03 -15.30
N THR A 77 -8.48 0.14 -15.29
CA THR A 77 -8.50 1.04 -14.12
C THR A 77 -9.92 1.44 -13.75
N VAL A 78 -10.27 1.29 -12.47
CA VAL A 78 -11.51 1.79 -11.89
C VAL A 78 -11.15 2.65 -10.69
N SER A 79 -11.64 3.89 -10.66
CA SER A 79 -11.29 4.87 -9.63
C SER A 79 -12.53 5.47 -8.99
N ILE A 80 -12.40 5.83 -7.72
CA ILE A 80 -13.38 6.63 -6.96
C ILE A 80 -12.80 8.02 -6.65
N SER A 81 -13.69 9.00 -6.43
CA SER A 81 -13.26 10.36 -6.09
C SER A 81 -12.53 10.41 -4.75
N ALA A 82 -11.69 11.44 -4.59
CA ALA A 82 -11.04 11.75 -3.32
C ALA A 82 -12.05 11.92 -2.18
N THR A 83 -13.22 12.51 -2.45
CA THR A 83 -14.29 12.68 -1.47
C THR A 83 -14.90 11.35 -1.01
N THR A 84 -15.02 10.37 -1.90
CA THR A 84 -15.50 9.03 -1.54
C THR A 84 -14.48 8.30 -0.67
N LEU A 85 -13.20 8.28 -1.06
CA LEU A 85 -12.14 7.65 -0.26
C LEU A 85 -12.02 8.32 1.12
N TYR A 86 -12.06 9.65 1.15
CA TYR A 86 -12.10 10.43 2.39
C TYR A 86 -13.27 9.99 3.30
N ALA A 87 -14.49 9.92 2.75
CA ALA A 87 -15.68 9.55 3.52
C ALA A 87 -15.59 8.12 4.06
N MET A 88 -15.12 7.17 3.24
CA MET A 88 -14.94 5.78 3.66
C MET A 88 -13.99 5.64 4.84
N VAL A 89 -12.81 6.26 4.79
CA VAL A 89 -11.83 6.20 5.88
C VAL A 89 -12.37 6.86 7.15
N ASN A 90 -13.06 8.00 7.02
CA ASN A 90 -13.70 8.68 8.15
C ASN A 90 -14.78 7.83 8.82
N ASP A 91 -15.63 7.16 8.04
CA ASP A 91 -16.68 6.30 8.58
C ASP A 91 -16.10 5.03 9.23
N ILE A 92 -15.06 4.44 8.64
CA ILE A 92 -14.32 3.33 9.26
C ILE A 92 -13.73 3.76 10.60
N TRP A 93 -13.01 4.88 10.65
CA TRP A 93 -12.41 5.36 11.90
C TRP A 93 -13.46 5.69 12.96
N ARG A 94 -14.58 6.33 12.58
CA ARG A 94 -15.69 6.61 13.52
C ARG A 94 -16.25 5.33 14.13
N SER A 95 -16.43 4.29 13.32
CA SER A 95 -16.89 2.97 13.77
C SER A 95 -15.91 2.30 14.73
N LEU A 96 -14.61 2.32 14.41
CA LEU A 96 -13.54 1.78 15.24
C LEU A 96 -13.45 2.52 16.59
N LYS A 97 -13.48 3.85 16.57
CA LYS A 97 -13.45 4.69 17.77
C LYS A 97 -14.66 4.41 18.66
N ALA A 98 -15.87 4.29 18.09
CA ALA A 98 -17.07 3.92 18.83
C ALA A 98 -16.99 2.52 19.46
N SER A 99 -16.22 1.62 18.86
CA SER A 99 -15.96 0.26 19.36
C SER A 99 -14.78 0.20 20.35
N GLY A 100 -14.16 1.34 20.66
CA GLY A 100 -13.05 1.45 21.62
C GLY A 100 -11.68 1.07 21.06
N ALA A 101 -11.48 1.12 19.74
CA ALA A 101 -10.16 0.91 19.16
C ALA A 101 -9.16 2.00 19.64
N PRO A 102 -7.96 1.63 20.12
CA PRO A 102 -6.95 2.59 20.56
C PRO A 102 -6.39 3.42 19.39
N GLY A 103 -6.30 2.89 18.18
CA GLY A 103 -5.81 3.65 17.03
C GLY A 103 -6.06 2.97 15.70
N LEU A 104 -5.62 3.62 14.63
CA LEU A 104 -5.73 3.13 13.25
C LEU A 104 -4.40 3.36 12.50
N LEU A 105 -3.79 2.29 12.00
CA LEU A 105 -2.70 2.32 11.03
C LEU A 105 -3.28 2.12 9.62
N ILE A 106 -3.24 3.16 8.79
CA ILE A 106 -3.61 3.10 7.38
C ILE A 106 -2.38 2.67 6.58
N VAL A 107 -2.43 1.47 6.00
CA VAL A 107 -1.36 0.92 5.15
C VAL A 107 -1.68 1.20 3.68
N ASN A 108 -1.07 2.23 3.11
CA ASN A 108 -1.32 2.69 1.75
C ASN A 108 -0.39 1.99 0.74
N GLY A 109 -0.97 1.25 -0.19
CA GLY A 109 -0.26 0.56 -1.27
C GLY A 109 -0.20 1.34 -2.58
N HIS A 110 -0.89 2.49 -2.70
CA HIS A 110 -1.04 3.20 -3.97
C HIS A 110 -0.62 4.68 -3.88
N GLY A 111 0.15 5.17 -4.85
CA GLY A 111 0.69 6.53 -4.89
C GLY A 111 -0.36 7.64 -5.07
N GLY A 112 -1.42 7.39 -5.84
CA GLY A 112 -2.49 8.35 -6.17
C GLY A 112 -3.50 8.61 -5.05
N ASN A 113 -3.39 7.89 -3.94
CA ASN A 113 -4.20 8.09 -2.73
C ASN A 113 -3.79 9.37 -1.94
N TYR A 114 -3.52 10.48 -2.63
CA TYR A 114 -3.05 11.75 -2.06
C TYR A 114 -3.90 12.25 -0.89
N VAL A 115 -5.22 12.03 -0.96
CA VAL A 115 -6.20 12.45 0.05
C VAL A 115 -5.94 11.85 1.44
N LEU A 116 -5.28 10.68 1.55
CA LEU A 116 -5.04 10.01 2.82
C LEU A 116 -4.16 10.84 3.77
N SER A 117 -3.24 11.63 3.22
CA SER A 117 -2.39 12.54 4.03
C SER A 117 -3.20 13.62 4.74
N ASN A 118 -4.24 14.16 4.09
CA ASN A 118 -5.16 15.13 4.69
C ASN A 118 -6.08 14.45 5.70
N VAL A 119 -6.60 13.26 5.37
CA VAL A 119 -7.42 12.46 6.29
C VAL A 119 -6.67 12.18 7.60
N ALA A 120 -5.42 11.71 7.51
CA ALA A 120 -4.62 11.41 8.69
C ALA A 120 -4.39 12.64 9.56
N GLN A 121 -4.10 13.81 8.97
CA GLN A 121 -3.94 15.06 9.73
C GLN A 121 -5.24 15.48 10.43
N GLU A 122 -6.36 15.44 9.71
CA GLU A 122 -7.65 15.85 10.26
C GLU A 122 -8.12 14.93 11.40
N LEU A 123 -7.96 13.62 11.25
CA LEU A 123 -8.37 12.65 12.27
C LEU A 123 -7.55 12.73 13.56
N ASN A 124 -6.40 13.43 13.53
CA ASN A 124 -5.51 13.60 14.67
C ASN A 124 -5.63 14.96 15.38
N VAL A 125 -6.59 15.82 14.99
CA VAL A 125 -6.78 17.14 15.61
C VAL A 125 -7.05 17.04 17.12
N ASP A 126 -7.76 15.99 17.55
CA ASP A 126 -8.07 15.74 18.96
C ASP A 126 -7.07 14.80 19.66
N GLY A 127 -5.96 14.45 19.00
CA GLY A 127 -4.90 13.58 19.54
C GLY A 127 -4.39 12.56 18.51
N PRO A 128 -3.12 12.09 18.65
CA PRO A 128 -2.51 11.18 17.69
C PRO A 128 -3.07 9.76 17.85
N ARG A 129 -4.05 9.41 17.03
CA ARG A 129 -4.71 8.09 17.01
C ARG A 129 -4.63 7.40 15.66
N VAL A 130 -4.27 8.11 14.60
CA VAL A 130 -4.24 7.60 13.23
C VAL A 130 -2.86 7.82 12.61
N ALA A 131 -2.26 6.79 12.04
CA ALA A 131 -1.01 6.88 11.30
C ALA A 131 -1.21 6.47 9.84
N LEU A 132 -0.57 7.18 8.92
CA LEU A 132 -0.44 6.80 7.51
C LEU A 132 0.94 6.16 7.31
N PHE A 133 0.96 4.97 6.69
CA PHE A 133 2.16 4.18 6.52
C PHE A 133 2.14 3.45 5.15
N PRO A 134 3.28 3.17 4.50
CA PRO A 134 4.59 3.78 4.77
C PRO A 134 4.61 5.25 4.33
N VAL A 135 5.40 6.07 5.02
CA VAL A 135 5.77 7.42 4.53
C VAL A 135 6.99 7.32 3.59
N SER A 136 7.46 8.47 3.08
CA SER A 136 8.55 8.49 2.11
C SER A 136 9.87 8.00 2.69
N GLU A 137 10.12 8.29 3.97
CA GLU A 137 11.30 7.85 4.72
C GLU A 137 11.30 6.33 4.90
N ASP A 138 10.16 5.73 5.28
CA ASP A 138 10.03 4.27 5.41
C ASP A 138 10.30 3.57 4.07
N ARG A 139 9.74 4.11 2.98
CA ARG A 139 10.01 3.58 1.64
C ARG A 139 11.49 3.68 1.30
N ALA A 140 12.13 4.82 1.53
CA ALA A 140 13.55 5.00 1.25
C ALA A 140 14.42 4.02 2.05
N GLN A 141 14.11 3.80 3.33
CA GLN A 141 14.81 2.84 4.16
C GLN A 141 14.61 1.40 3.67
N ALA A 142 13.38 0.98 3.38
CA ALA A 142 13.08 -0.35 2.87
C ALA A 142 13.75 -0.63 1.52
N ARG A 143 13.85 0.39 0.64
CA ARG A 143 14.60 0.28 -0.62
C ARG A 143 16.09 0.01 -0.36
N ALA A 144 16.68 0.71 0.60
CA ALA A 144 18.09 0.55 0.97
C ALA A 144 18.35 -0.82 1.62
N ASP A 145 17.51 -1.24 2.56
CA ASP A 145 17.63 -2.51 3.28
C ASP A 145 17.51 -3.72 2.33
N ALA A 146 16.66 -3.61 1.32
CA ALA A 146 16.49 -4.64 0.31
C ALA A 146 17.57 -4.65 -0.78
N GLY A 147 18.42 -3.62 -0.84
CA GLY A 147 19.43 -3.48 -1.88
C GLY A 147 18.82 -3.35 -3.27
N LEU A 148 17.75 -2.53 -3.40
CA LEU A 148 17.19 -2.25 -4.72
C LEU A 148 18.20 -1.47 -5.58
N GLU A 149 18.24 -1.83 -6.85
CA GLU A 149 19.19 -1.27 -7.81
C GLU A 149 18.65 0.00 -8.46
N SER A 150 17.34 0.06 -8.67
CA SER A 150 16.62 1.22 -9.18
C SER A 150 16.37 2.28 -8.11
N SER A 151 16.51 3.56 -8.49
CA SER A 151 16.13 4.66 -7.62
C SER A 151 14.60 4.78 -7.52
N GLY A 152 14.09 5.42 -6.46
CA GLY A 152 12.65 5.69 -6.34
C GLY A 152 12.09 6.60 -7.45
N ALA A 153 12.94 7.36 -8.15
CA ALA A 153 12.52 8.15 -9.30
C ALA A 153 12.36 7.28 -10.56
N GLU A 154 13.20 6.26 -10.73
CA GLU A 154 13.15 5.30 -11.84
C GLU A 154 12.09 4.22 -11.63
N ASP A 155 11.81 3.87 -10.37
CA ASP A 155 10.89 2.80 -9.96
C ASP A 155 9.67 3.36 -9.23
N MET A 156 8.71 3.79 -10.03
CA MET A 156 7.49 4.45 -9.57
C MET A 156 6.25 3.56 -9.68
N HIS A 157 6.17 2.69 -10.68
CA HIS A 157 4.98 1.89 -10.98
C HIS A 157 5.30 0.59 -11.73
N GLY A 158 4.91 -0.55 -11.16
CA GLY A 158 5.10 -1.90 -11.70
C GLY A 158 6.56 -2.33 -11.82
N GLY A 159 7.47 -1.73 -11.06
CA GLY A 159 8.91 -1.98 -11.17
C GLY A 159 9.48 -2.88 -10.08
N GLU A 160 10.78 -2.72 -9.85
CA GLU A 160 11.60 -3.61 -9.02
C GLU A 160 11.00 -3.81 -7.62
N PHE A 161 10.53 -2.74 -6.98
CA PHE A 161 9.95 -2.76 -5.65
C PHE A 161 8.69 -3.61 -5.56
N GLU A 162 7.71 -3.34 -6.42
CA GLU A 162 6.40 -3.99 -6.39
C GLU A 162 6.48 -5.45 -6.84
N VAL A 163 7.22 -5.70 -7.91
CA VAL A 163 7.41 -7.06 -8.42
C VAL A 163 8.19 -7.90 -7.41
N SER A 164 9.16 -7.33 -6.69
CA SER A 164 9.88 -8.06 -5.64
C SER A 164 8.93 -8.51 -4.52
N LEU A 165 8.04 -7.63 -4.07
CA LEU A 165 7.01 -7.96 -3.08
C LEU A 165 6.06 -9.05 -3.56
N LEU A 166 5.58 -8.95 -4.81
CA LEU A 166 4.72 -9.97 -5.42
C LEU A 166 5.43 -11.33 -5.55
N LEU A 167 6.68 -11.35 -6.04
CA LEU A 167 7.47 -12.58 -6.14
C LEU A 167 7.68 -13.26 -4.79
N HIS A 168 7.73 -12.49 -3.70
CA HIS A 168 7.83 -13.02 -2.36
C HIS A 168 6.51 -13.58 -1.82
N GLY A 169 5.43 -12.77 -1.80
CA GLY A 169 4.20 -13.12 -1.08
C GLY A 169 3.07 -13.66 -1.96
N ALA A 170 3.12 -13.46 -3.27
CA ALA A 170 2.10 -13.92 -4.20
C ALA A 170 2.66 -14.18 -5.62
N PRO A 171 3.68 -15.05 -5.79
CA PRO A 171 4.35 -15.24 -7.09
C PRO A 171 3.41 -15.70 -8.21
N HIS A 172 2.31 -16.38 -7.86
CA HIS A 172 1.26 -16.80 -8.80
C HIS A 172 0.51 -15.63 -9.47
N LEU A 173 0.63 -14.40 -8.95
CA LEU A 173 0.08 -13.20 -9.56
C LEU A 173 0.99 -12.61 -10.64
N VAL A 174 2.27 -12.97 -10.65
CA VAL A 174 3.24 -12.45 -11.61
C VAL A 174 3.25 -13.37 -12.83
N ARG A 175 2.84 -12.85 -13.99
CA ARG A 175 2.88 -13.60 -15.25
C ARG A 175 4.31 -13.62 -15.81
N GLU A 176 4.59 -14.61 -16.66
CA GLU A 176 5.84 -14.64 -17.44
C GLU A 176 5.91 -13.40 -18.35
N GLY A 177 7.10 -12.82 -18.52
CA GLY A 177 7.35 -11.69 -19.44
C GLY A 177 7.64 -10.34 -18.78
N ILE A 178 7.61 -10.26 -17.44
CA ILE A 178 7.93 -9.03 -16.70
C ILE A 178 9.30 -8.43 -17.05
N GLU A 179 10.26 -9.26 -17.47
CA GLU A 179 11.60 -8.82 -17.86
C GLU A 179 11.63 -8.01 -19.17
N GLN A 180 10.53 -7.98 -19.93
CA GLN A 180 10.39 -7.14 -21.12
C GLN A 180 9.81 -5.74 -20.83
N ASP A 181 9.35 -5.49 -19.61
CA ASP A 181 8.58 -4.28 -19.26
C ASP A 181 9.42 -3.13 -18.68
N ASP A 182 10.74 -3.29 -18.58
CA ASP A 182 11.65 -2.25 -18.09
C ASP A 182 11.47 -0.92 -18.84
N HIS A 183 11.12 0.14 -18.09
CA HIS A 183 10.89 1.46 -18.64
C HIS A 183 11.20 2.56 -17.63
N SER A 184 12.05 3.53 -18.00
CA SER A 184 12.50 4.59 -17.10
C SER A 184 11.89 5.95 -17.42
N ALA A 185 11.07 6.41 -16.49
CA ALA A 185 10.32 7.66 -16.43
C ALA A 185 10.90 8.90 -15.72
N PRO A 186 12.15 9.02 -15.24
CA PRO A 186 12.49 9.68 -13.95
C PRO A 186 11.98 11.12 -13.71
N SER A 187 11.77 11.90 -14.77
CA SER A 187 11.22 13.26 -14.68
C SER A 187 9.75 13.29 -15.12
N ARG A 188 8.85 13.61 -14.17
CA ARG A 188 7.39 13.62 -14.40
C ARG A 188 6.68 14.87 -13.86
N PRO A 189 7.12 16.09 -14.23
CA PRO A 189 6.61 17.33 -13.62
C PRO A 189 5.12 17.61 -13.90
N HIS A 190 4.51 16.90 -14.84
CA HIS A 190 3.12 17.07 -15.26
C HIS A 190 2.28 15.82 -15.03
N LEU A 191 2.70 14.90 -14.14
CA LEU A 191 1.96 13.66 -13.85
C LEU A 191 0.50 13.93 -13.45
N LEU A 192 0.25 14.95 -12.63
CA LEU A 192 -1.09 15.35 -12.21
C LEU A 192 -1.98 15.87 -13.36
N THR A 193 -1.42 16.16 -14.53
CA THR A 193 -2.13 16.73 -15.68
C THR A 193 -2.20 15.76 -16.85
N LEU A 194 -1.09 15.08 -17.15
CA LEU A 194 -0.98 14.15 -18.28
C LEU A 194 -1.31 12.70 -17.90
N GLY A 195 -1.33 12.38 -16.60
CA GLY A 195 -1.42 11.02 -16.11
C GLY A 195 -0.25 10.15 -16.58
N MET A 196 -0.40 8.83 -16.40
CA MET A 196 0.61 7.85 -16.79
C MET A 196 0.83 7.80 -18.31
N ALA A 197 -0.21 8.06 -19.10
CA ALA A 197 -0.13 8.08 -20.57
C ALA A 197 0.84 9.16 -21.12
N GLY A 198 1.18 10.18 -20.33
CA GLY A 198 2.21 11.15 -20.69
C GLY A 198 3.65 10.63 -20.59
N TYR A 199 3.86 9.48 -19.95
CA TYR A 199 5.18 8.98 -19.55
C TYR A 199 5.45 7.51 -19.89
N THR A 200 4.42 6.73 -20.20
CA THR A 200 4.53 5.30 -20.53
C THR A 200 3.37 4.85 -21.41
N THR A 201 3.59 3.83 -22.23
CA THR A 201 2.61 3.28 -23.16
C THR A 201 1.90 2.03 -22.62
N ASN A 202 2.62 1.17 -21.90
CA ASN A 202 2.05 -0.02 -21.24
C ASN A 202 1.63 0.28 -19.79
N GLY A 203 2.11 1.40 -19.23
CA GLY A 203 1.77 1.82 -17.88
C GLY A 203 2.86 1.55 -16.84
N ILE A 204 3.91 0.79 -17.18
CA ILE A 204 5.07 0.54 -16.32
C ILE A 204 6.00 1.76 -16.32
N ILE A 205 6.52 2.11 -15.15
CA ILE A 205 7.63 3.06 -14.93
C ILE A 205 8.50 2.45 -13.83
N GLY A 206 9.45 1.61 -14.21
CA GLY A 206 10.27 0.84 -13.29
C GLY A 206 11.15 -0.21 -13.98
N GLN A 207 11.82 -1.01 -13.16
CA GLN A 207 12.75 -2.07 -13.59
C GLN A 207 12.29 -3.44 -13.05
N PRO A 208 11.13 -3.97 -13.48
CA PRO A 208 10.64 -5.28 -13.04
C PRO A 208 11.65 -6.42 -13.28
N SER A 209 12.55 -6.31 -14.26
CA SER A 209 13.57 -7.34 -14.53
C SER A 209 14.58 -7.53 -13.38
N LEU A 210 14.76 -6.52 -12.52
CA LEU A 210 15.68 -6.54 -11.38
C LEU A 210 15.06 -7.16 -10.12
N ALA A 211 13.76 -7.48 -10.17
CA ALA A 211 13.00 -7.92 -9.02
C ALA A 211 13.38 -9.33 -8.56
N THR A 212 13.40 -9.56 -7.24
CA THR A 212 13.59 -10.90 -6.67
C THR A 212 12.72 -11.10 -5.44
N ALA A 213 12.33 -12.35 -5.15
CA ALA A 213 11.62 -12.69 -3.92
C ALA A 213 12.43 -12.36 -2.64
N ALA A 214 13.76 -12.38 -2.71
CA ALA A 214 14.62 -12.02 -1.58
C ALA A 214 14.52 -10.52 -1.25
N LYS A 215 14.53 -9.66 -2.29
CA LYS A 215 14.28 -8.21 -2.15
C LYS A 215 12.90 -7.97 -1.52
N GLY A 216 11.86 -8.69 -1.97
CA GLY A 216 10.50 -8.58 -1.43
C GLY A 216 10.40 -8.92 0.05
N LYS A 217 11.06 -10.00 0.48
CA LYS A 217 11.16 -10.37 1.89
C LYS A 217 11.80 -9.26 2.71
N ALA A 218 12.93 -8.73 2.25
CA ALA A 218 13.68 -7.68 2.95
C ALA A 218 12.86 -6.39 3.08
N ILE A 219 12.08 -6.03 2.06
CA ILE A 219 11.15 -4.88 2.12
C ILE A 219 10.10 -5.11 3.23
N LEU A 220 9.47 -6.29 3.30
CA LEU A 220 8.47 -6.59 4.34
C LEU A 220 9.08 -6.61 5.74
N ASP A 221 10.30 -7.14 5.89
CA ASP A 221 11.03 -7.12 7.16
C ASP A 221 11.30 -5.68 7.62
N SER A 222 11.78 -4.82 6.72
CA SER A 222 12.06 -3.41 6.99
C SER A 222 10.79 -2.65 7.39
N PHE A 223 9.69 -2.82 6.65
CA PHE A 223 8.42 -2.18 6.98
C PHE A 223 7.82 -2.64 8.31
N SER A 224 7.94 -3.92 8.65
CA SER A 224 7.45 -4.41 9.95
C SER A 224 8.18 -3.76 11.11
N GLU A 225 9.51 -3.58 10.99
CA GLU A 225 10.31 -2.92 12.02
C GLU A 225 10.02 -1.42 12.09
N ALA A 226 9.97 -0.73 10.95
CA ALA A 226 9.66 0.70 10.89
C ALA A 226 8.29 1.04 11.50
N ALA A 227 7.30 0.18 11.30
CA ALA A 227 5.95 0.37 11.84
C ALA A 227 5.92 0.53 13.38
N ARG A 228 6.90 -0.02 14.13
CA ARG A 228 6.97 0.14 15.60
C ARG A 228 6.96 1.61 16.03
N ALA A 229 7.69 2.47 15.33
CA ALA A 229 7.78 3.88 15.66
C ALA A 229 6.43 4.59 15.47
N HIS A 230 5.70 4.25 14.41
CA HIS A 230 4.37 4.80 14.15
C HIS A 230 3.34 4.29 15.16
N LEU A 231 3.38 3.00 15.49
CA LEU A 231 2.48 2.38 16.47
C LEU A 231 2.66 2.99 17.85
N ALA A 232 3.90 3.23 18.29
CA ALA A 232 4.17 3.87 19.59
C ALA A 232 3.49 5.26 19.69
N VAL A 233 3.56 6.07 18.63
CA VAL A 233 2.96 7.41 18.61
C VAL A 233 1.44 7.38 18.76
N ILE A 234 0.76 6.35 18.21
CA ILE A 234 -0.70 6.24 18.25
C ILE A 234 -1.23 5.33 19.37
N CYS A 235 -0.35 4.65 20.11
CA CYS A 235 -0.70 3.77 21.24
C CYS A 235 -0.79 4.54 22.57
N ASP A 236 -0.04 5.61 22.74
CA ASP A 236 0.13 6.33 24.02
C ASP A 236 -1.00 7.35 24.32
N CYS A 237 -2.17 7.23 23.68
CA CYS A 237 -3.29 8.17 23.81
C CYS A 237 -4.58 7.56 24.38
#